data_AF-A0A1C1CJE2-F1
#
_entry.id   AF-A0A1C1CJE2-F1
#
_cell.length_a   1.000
_cell.length_b   1.000
_cell.length_c   1.000
_cell.angle_alpha   90.00
_cell.angle_beta   90.00
_cell.angle_gamma   90.00
#
_symmetry.space_group_name_H-M   'P 1'
#
loop_
_entity.id
_entity.type
_entity.pdbx_description
1 polymer ?
#
loop_
_entity_poly.entity_id
_entity_poly.type
_entity_poly.pdbx_seq_one_letter_code
_entity_poly.pdbx_strand_id
1 'polypeptide(L)'
;MPGSPLQPRQGVDAAAPNPGMVHPVCQPDMAALYHVLRFLLPQVGASLGPSPLVTLLSLDWASAELALGLEFESRWKVELTSSNIITLLYSCFDSYGPPLRPAVDFVEVQELVVLAMQDVEARDEPERAGRSKLFEIVKLVFKSGERLNWVSMYERSICRLFTRGPDHRLLEPYFRQSMNQANLSTYE
;
A
#
# COMPACT_ATOMS: atom_id res chain seq x y z
N MET A 1 54.43 -36.79 -48.93
CA MET A 1 53.15 -36.34 -49.53
C MET A 1 52.56 -35.24 -48.66
N PRO A 2 52.93 -33.96 -48.83
CA PRO A 2 52.25 -32.84 -48.17
C PRO A 2 51.24 -32.21 -49.14
N GLY A 3 49.96 -32.22 -48.76
CA GLY A 3 48.87 -31.56 -49.48
C GLY A 3 48.67 -30.13 -48.99
N SER A 4 48.76 -29.21 -49.94
CA SER A 4 48.35 -27.79 -50.07
C SER A 4 47.87 -26.96 -48.85
N PRO A 5 48.35 -25.70 -48.73
CA PRO A 5 47.80 -24.70 -47.81
C PRO A 5 46.61 -23.95 -48.44
N LEU A 6 45.51 -23.82 -47.70
CA LEU A 6 44.38 -22.95 -48.09
C LEU A 6 44.53 -21.56 -47.46
N GLN A 7 44.47 -20.57 -48.34
CA GLN A 7 44.57 -19.12 -48.13
C GLN A 7 43.47 -18.52 -47.21
N PRO A 8 43.69 -17.29 -46.71
CA PRO A 8 42.89 -16.70 -45.64
C PRO A 8 41.55 -16.13 -46.15
N ARG A 9 40.46 -16.43 -45.42
CA ARG A 9 39.14 -15.80 -45.63
C ARG A 9 39.18 -14.34 -45.20
N GLN A 10 39.29 -13.43 -46.17
CA GLN A 10 38.75 -12.08 -46.09
C GLN A 10 37.21 -12.15 -46.07
N GLY A 11 36.57 -11.27 -45.30
CA GLY A 11 35.13 -11.04 -45.35
C GLY A 11 34.40 -11.45 -44.07
N VAL A 12 34.69 -10.78 -42.96
CA VAL A 12 33.65 -10.53 -41.96
C VAL A 12 33.55 -9.01 -41.88
N ASP A 13 32.58 -8.49 -42.62
CA ASP A 13 32.18 -7.10 -42.56
C ASP A 13 31.98 -6.70 -41.10
N ALA A 14 32.63 -5.61 -40.73
CA ALA A 14 32.32 -4.87 -39.53
C ALA A 14 30.84 -4.51 -39.59
N ALA A 15 30.02 -5.26 -38.86
CA ALA A 15 28.64 -4.88 -38.59
C ALA A 15 28.69 -3.54 -37.86
N ALA A 16 28.49 -2.46 -38.61
CA ALA A 16 28.24 -1.14 -38.08
C ALA A 16 27.08 -1.26 -37.09
N PRO A 17 27.18 -0.71 -35.87
CA PRO A 17 26.05 -0.68 -34.97
C PRO A 17 24.94 0.13 -35.64
N ASN A 18 23.80 -0.52 -35.88
CA ASN A 18 22.58 0.15 -36.31
C ASN A 18 22.40 1.43 -35.46
N PRO A 19 22.10 2.58 -36.07
CA PRO A 19 21.56 3.73 -35.34
C PRO A 19 20.10 3.41 -34.98
N GLY A 20 19.92 2.30 -34.25
CA GLY A 20 18.66 1.94 -33.63
C GLY A 20 18.42 3.00 -32.58
N MET A 21 17.43 3.84 -32.86
CA MET A 21 16.86 4.88 -32.00
C MET A 21 17.30 4.69 -30.55
N VAL A 22 18.36 5.41 -30.17
CA VAL A 22 18.58 5.75 -28.78
C VAL A 22 17.35 6.58 -28.46
N HIS A 23 16.30 5.95 -27.94
CA HIS A 23 15.19 6.67 -27.38
C HIS A 23 15.85 7.67 -26.44
N PRO A 24 15.75 8.99 -26.70
CA PRO A 24 16.19 9.93 -25.68
C PRO A 24 15.43 9.48 -24.44
N VAL A 25 16.17 9.23 -23.37
CA VAL A 25 15.56 8.98 -22.06
C VAL A 25 14.89 10.30 -21.72
N CYS A 26 13.68 10.48 -22.25
CA CYS A 26 12.83 11.62 -21.97
C CYS A 26 12.60 11.49 -20.48
N GLN A 27 13.27 12.36 -19.71
CA GLN A 27 12.92 12.52 -18.32
C GLN A 27 11.42 12.77 -18.29
N PRO A 28 10.66 11.99 -17.51
CA PRO A 28 9.23 12.15 -17.46
C PRO A 28 8.92 13.59 -17.08
N ASP A 29 8.04 14.24 -17.84
CA ASP A 29 7.53 15.54 -17.46
C ASP A 29 6.78 15.39 -16.14
N MET A 30 7.44 15.78 -15.06
CA MET A 30 6.92 15.64 -13.71
C MET A 30 5.63 16.46 -13.52
N ALA A 31 5.49 17.61 -14.21
CA ALA A 31 4.27 18.40 -14.13
C ALA A 31 3.09 17.64 -14.76
N ALA A 32 3.31 17.05 -15.94
CA ALA A 32 2.33 16.18 -16.57
C ALA A 32 1.98 14.97 -15.69
N LEU A 33 2.98 14.30 -15.11
CA LEU A 33 2.76 13.17 -14.20
C LEU A 33 1.94 13.58 -12.97
N TYR A 34 2.25 14.72 -12.34
CA TYR A 34 1.46 15.24 -11.23
C TYR A 34 0.01 15.51 -11.63
N HIS A 35 -0.22 16.08 -12.81
CA HIS A 35 -1.58 16.33 -13.31
C HIS A 35 -2.33 15.03 -13.57
N VAL A 36 -1.67 14.04 -14.17
CA VAL A 36 -2.23 12.70 -14.39
C VAL A 36 -2.59 12.04 -13.06
N LEU A 37 -1.70 12.08 -12.06
CA LEU A 37 -1.98 11.50 -10.74
C LEU A 37 -3.13 12.22 -10.02
N ARG A 38 -3.19 13.55 -10.07
CA ARG A 38 -4.32 14.33 -9.53
C ARG A 38 -5.63 13.99 -10.20
N PHE A 39 -5.61 13.63 -11.49
CA PHE A 39 -6.80 13.23 -12.24
C PHE A 39 -7.25 11.80 -11.95
N LEU A 40 -6.30 10.85 -11.84
CA LEU A 40 -6.60 9.42 -11.71
C LEU A 40 -6.87 8.99 -10.26
N LEU A 41 -6.08 9.45 -9.29
CA LEU A 41 -6.15 8.95 -7.91
C LEU A 41 -7.50 9.16 -7.22
N PRO A 42 -8.21 10.30 -7.40
CA PRO A 42 -9.55 10.45 -6.85
C PRO A 42 -10.56 9.42 -7.37
N GLN A 43 -10.40 8.96 -8.62
CA GLN A 43 -11.27 7.93 -9.20
C GLN A 43 -11.02 6.57 -8.56
N VAL A 44 -9.76 6.25 -8.27
CA VAL A 44 -9.40 5.06 -7.48
C VAL A 44 -10.00 5.17 -6.06
N GLY A 45 -9.93 6.37 -5.46
CA GLY A 45 -10.57 6.66 -4.18
C GLY A 45 -12.10 6.54 -4.17
N ALA A 46 -12.74 6.41 -5.33
CA ALA A 46 -14.18 6.17 -5.42
C ALA A 46 -14.56 4.71 -5.17
N SER A 47 -13.65 3.76 -5.42
CA SER A 47 -13.82 2.32 -5.19
C SER A 47 -12.67 1.81 -4.33
N LEU A 48 -12.88 1.77 -3.01
CA LEU A 48 -11.81 1.52 -2.05
C LEU A 48 -11.43 0.03 -1.91
N GLY A 49 -12.12 -0.86 -2.63
CA GLY A 49 -11.82 -2.29 -2.65
C GLY A 49 -12.14 -2.99 -1.31
N PRO A 50 -11.55 -4.18 -1.06
CA PRO A 50 -11.87 -5.01 0.09
C PRO A 50 -11.24 -4.53 1.42
N SER A 51 -10.30 -3.59 1.38
CA SER A 51 -9.67 -3.02 2.58
C SER A 51 -9.66 -1.50 2.49
N PRO A 52 -10.80 -0.84 2.79
CA PRO A 52 -10.96 0.59 2.54
C PRO A 52 -9.92 1.45 3.25
N LEU A 53 -9.54 1.10 4.48
CA LEU A 53 -8.56 1.87 5.26
C LEU A 53 -7.13 1.71 4.74
N VAL A 54 -6.75 0.55 4.18
CA VAL A 54 -5.44 0.41 3.53
C VAL A 54 -5.38 1.28 2.28
N THR A 55 -6.44 1.27 1.48
CA THR A 55 -6.55 2.12 0.29
C THR A 55 -6.51 3.60 0.66
N LEU A 56 -7.29 4.04 1.67
CA LEU A 56 -7.28 5.42 2.13
C LEU A 56 -5.94 5.85 2.71
N LEU A 57 -5.30 5.02 3.55
CA LEU A 57 -3.96 5.30 4.06
C LEU A 57 -2.95 5.47 2.91
N SER A 58 -3.05 4.64 1.88
CA SER A 58 -2.17 4.71 0.70
C SER A 58 -2.41 5.98 -0.10
N LEU A 59 -3.67 6.36 -0.33
CA LEU A 59 -4.06 7.56 -1.07
C LEU A 59 -3.67 8.83 -0.33
N ASP A 60 -3.95 8.91 0.97
CA ASP A 60 -3.54 10.04 1.81
C ASP A 60 -2.02 10.19 1.84
N TRP A 61 -1.31 9.08 2.02
CA TRP A 61 0.15 9.09 2.06
C TRP A 61 0.72 9.54 0.71
N ALA A 62 0.27 8.96 -0.41
CA ALA A 62 0.72 9.35 -1.75
C ALA A 62 0.37 10.81 -2.07
N SER A 63 -0.83 11.27 -1.70
CA SER A 63 -1.25 12.67 -1.87
C SER A 63 -0.33 13.63 -1.10
N ALA A 64 0.04 13.28 0.14
CA ALA A 64 0.93 14.09 0.95
C ALA A 64 2.37 14.11 0.41
N GLU A 65 2.95 12.95 0.14
CA GLU A 65 4.34 12.81 -0.35
C GLU A 65 4.55 13.46 -1.71
N LEU A 66 3.53 13.40 -2.58
CA LEU A 66 3.58 13.99 -3.92
C LEU A 66 2.98 15.41 -3.96
N ALA A 67 2.61 15.99 -2.81
CA ALA A 67 1.98 17.30 -2.69
C ALA A 67 0.79 17.51 -3.66
N LEU A 68 -0.04 16.47 -3.83
CA LEU A 68 -1.15 16.47 -4.79
C LEU A 68 -2.36 17.25 -4.29
N GLY A 69 -2.44 17.61 -3.00
CA GLY A 69 -3.56 18.36 -2.43
C GLY A 69 -4.93 17.70 -2.67
N LEU A 70 -4.96 16.36 -2.67
CA LEU A 70 -6.21 15.61 -2.73
C LEU A 70 -6.77 15.47 -1.32
N GLU A 71 -8.09 15.68 -1.18
CA GLU A 71 -8.80 15.60 0.08
C GLU A 71 -9.70 14.35 0.12
N PHE A 72 -9.50 13.50 1.12
CA PHE A 72 -10.25 12.25 1.29
C PHE A 72 -11.09 12.23 2.59
N GLU A 73 -11.27 13.38 3.24
CA GLU A 73 -11.92 13.46 4.56
C GLU A 73 -13.36 12.93 4.57
N SER A 74 -14.13 13.19 3.52
CA SER A 74 -15.49 12.64 3.38
C SER A 74 -15.49 11.11 3.33
N ARG A 75 -14.47 10.49 2.74
CA ARG A 75 -14.30 9.03 2.72
C ARG A 75 -13.89 8.52 4.08
N TRP A 76 -12.97 9.18 4.76
CA TRP A 76 -12.62 8.83 6.13
C TRP A 76 -13.83 8.78 7.07
N LYS A 77 -14.73 9.76 6.99
CA LYS A 77 -15.95 9.79 7.81
C LYS A 77 -16.84 8.56 7.61
N VAL A 78 -16.90 8.03 6.39
CA VAL A 78 -17.72 6.85 6.06
C VAL A 78 -16.99 5.56 6.42
N GLU A 79 -15.69 5.48 6.16
CA GLU A 79 -14.94 4.24 6.25
C GLU A 79 -14.36 3.96 7.64
N LEU A 80 -14.38 4.93 8.56
CA LEU A 80 -13.96 4.75 9.96
C LEU A 80 -15.01 4.00 10.77
N THR A 81 -15.22 2.73 10.42
CA THR A 81 -16.08 1.80 11.15
C THR A 81 -15.24 0.79 11.92
N SER A 82 -15.81 0.21 12.98
CA SER A 82 -15.14 -0.84 13.77
C SER A 82 -14.75 -2.03 12.89
N SER A 83 -15.63 -2.45 11.98
CA SER A 83 -15.37 -3.56 11.04
C SER A 83 -14.17 -3.28 10.14
N ASN A 84 -14.07 -2.09 9.57
CA ASN A 84 -12.94 -1.71 8.73
C ASN A 84 -11.63 -1.61 9.53
N ILE A 85 -11.68 -1.11 10.77
CA ILE A 85 -10.50 -1.04 11.65
C ILE A 85 -10.02 -2.44 12.02
N ILE A 86 -10.93 -3.35 12.38
CA ILE A 86 -10.58 -4.76 12.66
C ILE A 86 -9.95 -5.40 11.41
N THR A 87 -10.54 -5.19 10.23
CA THR A 87 -10.00 -5.70 8.96
C THR A 87 -8.60 -5.18 8.68
N LEU A 88 -8.34 -3.89 8.94
CA LEU A 88 -7.01 -3.30 8.85
C LEU A 88 -6.01 -3.97 9.81
N LEU A 89 -6.39 -4.17 11.07
CA LEU A 89 -5.53 -4.81 12.07
C LEU A 89 -5.17 -6.25 11.66
N TYR A 90 -6.15 -7.03 11.22
CA TYR A 90 -5.92 -8.39 10.73
C TYR A 90 -5.03 -8.42 9.49
N SER A 91 -5.24 -7.50 8.54
CA SER A 91 -4.35 -7.35 7.38
C SER A 91 -2.90 -7.07 7.80
N CYS A 92 -2.71 -6.27 8.86
CA CYS A 92 -1.41 -6.01 9.45
C CYS A 92 -0.83 -7.23 10.18
N PHE A 93 -1.64 -7.99 10.91
CA PHE A 93 -1.19 -9.22 11.58
C PHE A 93 -0.71 -10.25 10.55
N ASP A 94 -1.46 -10.37 9.45
CA ASP A 94 -1.13 -11.24 8.34
C ASP A 94 0.18 -10.86 7.66
N SER A 95 0.41 -9.55 7.46
CA SER A 95 1.54 -9.02 6.70
C SER A 95 2.82 -8.86 7.52
N TYR A 96 2.71 -8.56 8.82
CA TYR A 96 3.86 -8.25 9.67
C TYR A 96 4.19 -9.33 10.69
N GLY A 97 3.31 -10.32 10.86
CA GLY A 97 3.51 -11.39 11.81
C GLY A 97 4.60 -12.38 11.39
N PRO A 98 5.24 -13.06 12.35
CA PRO A 98 6.14 -14.17 12.02
C PRO A 98 5.36 -15.32 11.36
N PRO A 99 6.02 -16.19 10.58
CA PRO A 99 5.38 -17.31 9.88
C PRO A 99 4.58 -18.26 10.78
N LEU A 100 4.97 -18.37 12.06
CA LEU A 100 4.33 -19.23 13.07
C LEU A 100 3.82 -18.38 14.24
N ARG A 101 3.04 -17.34 13.95
CA ARG A 101 2.43 -16.51 14.98
C ARG A 101 1.35 -17.28 15.76
N PRO A 102 1.20 -17.04 17.07
CA PRO A 102 -0.01 -17.42 17.79
C PRO A 102 -1.23 -16.78 17.12
N ALA A 103 -2.37 -17.48 17.14
CA ALA A 103 -3.64 -16.90 16.72
C ALA A 103 -3.95 -15.68 17.60
N VAL A 104 -4.34 -14.58 16.97
CA VAL A 104 -4.88 -13.41 17.67
C VAL A 104 -6.38 -13.64 17.83
N ASP A 105 -6.89 -13.46 19.05
CA ASP A 105 -8.31 -13.67 19.32
C ASP A 105 -9.14 -12.54 18.69
N PHE A 106 -10.16 -12.91 17.91
CA PHE A 106 -11.04 -11.95 17.24
C PHE A 106 -11.92 -11.17 18.19
N VAL A 107 -12.48 -11.84 19.21
CA VAL A 107 -13.34 -11.21 20.21
C VAL A 107 -12.54 -10.18 20.99
N GLU A 108 -11.32 -10.53 21.39
CA GLU A 108 -10.42 -9.63 22.10
C GLU A 108 -10.09 -8.37 21.29
N VAL A 109 -9.75 -8.52 20.00
CA VAL A 109 -9.49 -7.38 19.11
C VAL A 109 -10.75 -6.54 18.90
N GLN A 110 -11.90 -7.18 18.70
CA GLN A 110 -13.17 -6.50 18.50
C GLN A 110 -13.55 -5.65 19.71
N GLU A 111 -13.45 -6.20 20.93
CA GLU A 111 -13.75 -5.49 22.16
C GLU A 111 -12.84 -4.26 22.33
N LEU A 112 -11.54 -4.41 22.11
CA LEU A 112 -10.59 -3.30 22.22
C LEU A 112 -10.86 -2.19 21.18
N VAL A 113 -11.20 -2.56 19.94
CA VAL A 113 -11.55 -1.59 18.90
C VAL A 113 -12.82 -0.83 19.27
N VAL A 114 -13.87 -1.54 19.72
CA VAL A 114 -15.13 -0.90 20.13
C VAL A 114 -14.91 0.07 21.30
N LEU A 115 -14.17 -0.36 22.33
CA LEU A 115 -13.84 0.48 23.47
C LEU A 115 -13.03 1.72 23.06
N ALA A 116 -12.03 1.56 22.19
CA ALA A 116 -11.22 2.67 21.70
C ALA A 116 -12.03 3.67 20.86
N MET A 117 -12.96 3.19 20.02
CA MET A 117 -13.85 4.07 19.27
C MET A 117 -14.77 4.87 20.18
N GLN A 118 -15.38 4.21 21.16
CA GLN A 118 -16.24 4.86 22.15
C GLN A 118 -15.49 5.93 22.96
N ASP A 119 -14.25 5.65 23.36
CA ASP A 119 -13.42 6.62 24.09
C ASP A 119 -13.08 7.84 23.22
N VAL A 120 -12.81 7.64 21.92
CA VAL A 120 -12.56 8.77 21.00
C VAL A 120 -13.83 9.57 20.73
N GLU A 121 -14.99 8.93 20.62
CA GLU A 121 -16.28 9.61 20.39
C GLU A 121 -16.77 10.36 21.63
N ALA A 122 -16.45 9.89 22.83
CA ALA A 122 -16.82 10.54 24.08
C ALA A 122 -16.01 11.81 24.37
N ARG A 123 -14.86 11.98 23.72
CA ARG A 123 -14.06 13.20 23.81
C ARG A 123 -14.68 14.24 22.90
N ASP A 124 -15.33 15.24 23.49
CA ASP A 124 -15.96 16.38 22.81
C ASP A 124 -14.91 17.32 22.18
N GLU A 125 -14.12 16.77 21.27
CA GLU A 125 -13.06 17.46 20.54
C GLU A 125 -13.50 17.79 19.11
N PRO A 126 -12.98 18.89 18.53
CA PRO A 126 -13.29 19.26 17.14
C PRO A 126 -12.97 18.11 16.19
N GLU A 127 -13.77 17.97 15.12
CA GLU A 127 -13.62 16.90 14.12
C GLU A 127 -12.15 16.76 13.70
N ARG A 128 -11.50 15.70 14.20
CA ARG A 128 -10.13 15.36 13.82
C ARG A 128 -10.15 14.80 12.41
N ALA A 129 -9.15 15.18 11.61
CA ALA A 129 -8.92 14.58 10.30
C ALA A 129 -8.88 13.06 10.41
N GLY A 130 -9.51 12.38 9.47
CA GLY A 130 -9.78 10.96 9.50
C GLY A 130 -8.56 10.08 9.80
N ARG A 131 -7.44 10.35 9.12
CA ARG A 131 -6.17 9.63 9.36
C ARG A 131 -5.67 9.76 10.80
N SER A 132 -5.77 10.97 11.37
CA SER A 132 -5.37 11.24 12.75
C SER A 132 -6.32 10.57 13.74
N LYS A 133 -7.63 10.56 13.45
CA LYS A 133 -8.63 9.85 14.25
C LYS A 133 -8.37 8.34 14.26
N LEU A 134 -8.09 7.73 13.10
CA LEU A 134 -7.69 6.33 13.02
C LEU A 134 -6.45 6.03 13.87
N PHE A 135 -5.42 6.86 13.77
CA PHE A 135 -4.18 6.64 14.51
C PHE A 135 -4.41 6.66 16.02
N GLU A 136 -5.25 7.56 16.51
CA GLU A 136 -5.60 7.62 17.92
C GLU A 136 -6.38 6.40 18.40
N ILE A 137 -7.38 5.95 17.62
CA ILE A 137 -8.11 4.71 17.92
C ILE A 137 -7.12 3.54 18.02
N VAL A 138 -6.21 3.39 17.05
CA VAL A 138 -5.19 2.33 17.05
C VAL A 138 -4.27 2.44 18.27
N LYS A 139 -3.85 3.65 18.66
CA LYS A 139 -3.07 3.85 19.89
C LYS A 139 -3.84 3.45 21.14
N LEU A 140 -5.14 3.74 21.20
CA LEU A 140 -5.99 3.36 22.34
C LEU A 140 -6.21 1.85 22.40
N VAL A 141 -6.37 1.19 21.25
CA VAL A 141 -6.41 -0.28 21.17
C VAL A 141 -5.14 -0.88 21.79
N PHE A 142 -3.96 -0.40 21.39
CA PHE A 142 -2.70 -0.90 21.96
C PHE A 142 -2.53 -0.56 23.43
N LYS A 143 -2.94 0.65 23.86
CA LYS A 143 -2.87 1.04 25.28
C LYS A 143 -3.76 0.16 26.14
N SER A 144 -5.00 -0.08 25.73
CA SER A 144 -5.95 -0.92 26.47
C SER A 144 -5.55 -2.39 26.46
N GLY A 145 -4.89 -2.84 25.37
CA GLY A 145 -4.37 -4.19 25.21
C GLY A 145 -2.91 -4.38 25.64
N GLU A 146 -2.29 -3.45 26.38
CA GLU A 146 -0.81 -3.42 26.59
C GLU A 146 -0.21 -4.73 27.15
N ARG A 147 -1.03 -5.52 27.86
CA ARG A 147 -0.63 -6.80 28.48
C ARG A 147 -0.75 -7.99 27.54
N LEU A 148 -1.33 -7.81 26.36
CA LEU A 148 -1.57 -8.87 25.40
C LEU A 148 -0.32 -9.07 24.54
N ASN A 149 0.06 -10.34 24.35
CA ASN A 149 1.29 -10.69 23.65
C ASN A 149 1.35 -10.10 22.24
N TRP A 150 0.22 -10.10 21.51
CA TRP A 150 0.18 -9.59 20.14
C TRP A 150 0.38 -8.07 20.07
N VAL A 151 -0.01 -7.31 21.09
CA VAL A 151 0.26 -5.85 21.10
C VAL A 151 1.76 -5.60 21.04
N SER A 152 2.54 -6.27 21.90
CA SER A 152 4.00 -6.14 21.91
C SER A 152 4.66 -6.56 20.56
N MET A 153 4.01 -7.47 19.84
CA MET A 153 4.47 -7.98 18.55
C MET A 153 4.19 -7.00 17.40
N TYR A 154 3.02 -6.35 17.40
CA TYR A 154 2.54 -5.61 16.24
C TYR A 154 2.57 -4.09 16.40
N GLU A 155 2.53 -3.55 17.62
CA GLU A 155 2.37 -2.11 17.88
C GLU A 155 3.35 -1.26 17.06
N ARG A 156 4.65 -1.58 17.12
CA ARG A 156 5.68 -0.81 16.41
C ARG A 156 5.47 -0.83 14.89
N SER A 157 5.13 -1.99 14.33
CA SER A 157 4.93 -2.15 12.89
C SER A 157 3.68 -1.41 12.42
N ILE A 158 2.60 -1.49 13.20
CA ILE A 158 1.33 -0.82 12.87
C ILE A 158 1.45 0.69 13.06
N CYS A 159 2.08 1.17 14.13
CA CYS A 159 2.32 2.61 14.31
C CYS A 159 3.21 3.20 13.20
N ARG A 160 4.08 2.39 12.57
CA ARG A 160 4.88 2.83 11.41
C ARG A 160 4.05 3.13 10.17
N LEU A 161 2.87 2.52 9.98
CA LEU A 161 1.96 2.84 8.86
C LEU A 161 1.60 4.31 8.81
N PHE A 162 1.38 4.92 9.98
CA PHE A 162 0.93 6.32 10.07
C PHE A 162 2.06 7.33 9.89
N THR A 163 3.32 6.89 9.99
CA THR A 163 4.50 7.76 9.85
C THR A 163 5.25 7.54 8.54
N ARG A 164 5.20 6.33 7.97
CA ARG A 164 5.93 5.95 6.74
C ARG A 164 5.03 5.47 5.61
N GLY A 165 3.71 5.42 5.83
CA GLY A 165 2.76 4.88 4.86
C GLY A 165 2.72 3.34 4.84
N PRO A 166 1.76 2.77 4.10
CA PRO A 166 1.73 1.35 3.77
C PRO A 166 2.96 0.89 3.00
N ASP A 167 3.61 -0.18 3.47
CA ASP A 167 4.78 -0.76 2.81
C ASP A 167 4.41 -1.94 1.91
N HIS A 168 5.40 -2.42 1.14
CA HIS A 168 5.20 -3.53 0.22
C HIS A 168 4.67 -4.80 0.89
N ARG A 169 4.98 -5.06 2.17
CA ARG A 169 4.52 -6.28 2.84
C ARG A 169 3.01 -6.25 3.04
N LEU A 170 2.47 -5.08 3.40
CA LEU A 170 1.03 -4.89 3.51
C LEU A 170 0.34 -4.79 2.14
N LEU A 171 0.98 -4.17 1.14
CA LEU A 171 0.36 -3.94 -0.17
C LEU A 171 0.42 -5.14 -1.12
N GLU A 172 1.42 -6.01 -0.97
CA GLU A 172 1.66 -7.17 -1.85
C GLU A 172 0.45 -8.10 -2.02
N PRO A 173 -0.30 -8.48 -0.96
CA PRO A 173 -1.49 -9.32 -1.11
C PRO A 173 -2.55 -8.68 -2.00
N TYR A 174 -2.78 -7.37 -1.86
CA TYR A 174 -3.75 -6.63 -2.67
C TYR A 174 -3.30 -6.50 -4.13
N PHE A 175 -2.00 -6.31 -4.35
CA PHE A 175 -1.41 -6.30 -5.68
C PHE A 175 -1.58 -7.66 -6.39
N ARG A 176 -1.30 -8.77 -5.70
CA ARG A 176 -1.54 -10.11 -6.29
C ARG A 176 -3.01 -10.35 -6.58
N GLN A 177 -3.91 -9.94 -5.69
CA GLN A 177 -5.34 -10.10 -5.89
C GLN A 177 -5.82 -9.35 -7.14
N SER A 178 -5.37 -8.10 -7.35
CA SER A 178 -5.75 -7.32 -8.52
C SER A 178 -5.19 -7.91 -9.82
N MET A 179 -3.96 -8.43 -9.83
CA MET A 179 -3.39 -9.12 -10.99
C MET A 179 -4.16 -10.42 -11.33
N ASN A 180 -4.53 -11.20 -10.32
CA ASN A 180 -5.26 -12.45 -10.53
C ASN A 180 -6.68 -12.20 -11.09
N GLN A 181 -7.35 -11.14 -10.65
CA GLN A 181 -8.65 -10.74 -11.21
C GLN A 181 -8.55 -10.30 -12.67
N ALA A 182 -7.51 -9.53 -13.04
CA ALA A 182 -7.29 -9.11 -14.42
C ALA A 182 -7.01 -10.29 -15.37
N ASN A 183 -6.31 -11.32 -14.88
CA ASN A 183 -6.04 -12.52 -15.67
C ASN A 183 -7.30 -13.37 -15.90
N LEU A 184 -8.26 -13.37 -14.97
CA LEU A 184 -9.53 -14.10 -15.13
C LEU A 184 -10.47 -13.41 -16.13
N SER A 185 -10.50 -12.07 -16.17
CA SER A 185 -11.35 -11.34 -17.13
C SER A 185 -10.87 -11.40 -18.59
N THR A 186 -9.71 -12.00 -18.85
CA THR A 186 -9.16 -12.15 -20.22
C THR A 186 -9.58 -13.49 -20.86
N TYR A 187 -10.30 -14.35 -20.14
CA TYR A 187 -10.75 -15.67 -20.63
C TYR A 187 -12.28 -15.82 -20.72
N GLU A 188 -13.04 -14.73 -20.66
CA GLU A 188 -14.47 -14.69 -20.99
C GLU A 188 -14.72 -13.93 -22.29
#